data_AF-A0A1U7GLY3-F1
#
_entry.id   AF-A0A1U7GLY3-F1
#
_cell.length_a   1.000
_cell.length_b   1.000
_cell.length_c   1.000
_cell.angle_alpha   90.00
_cell.angle_beta   90.00
_cell.angle_gamma   90.00
#
_symmetry.space_group_name_H-M   'P 1'
#
loop_
_entity.id
_entity.type
_entity.pdbx_description
1 polymer ?
#
loop_
_entity_poly.entity_id
_entity_poly.type
_entity_poly.pdbx_seq_one_letter_code
_entity_poly.pdbx_strand_id
1 'polypeptide(L)'
;MEGRLSRILARLRDAFRREETAVDPSSAMIGLPPSQRPRWSDPAEHARDFSERYAEPINIEVESRMMELGVDPAKIGWREVGEDHKAFHPGIADAGNVSPDGRIVVGAGLFNPDRIAEVYGEKAGRLFEGSRIEDRLDSIVAHEYEEHRHGMSHVEALDRTPSTALPISDRARAIAAAMRDGWKR
;
A
#
# COMPACT_ATOMS: atom_id res chain seq x y z
N MET A 1 -25.07 -56.72 -24.77
CA MET A 1 -25.51 -56.09 -23.50
C MET A 1 -24.52 -54.99 -23.11
N GLU A 2 -24.47 -53.92 -23.89
CA GLU A 2 -23.75 -52.69 -23.54
C GLU A 2 -24.81 -51.61 -23.46
N GLY A 3 -25.12 -51.09 -22.27
CA GLY A 3 -26.22 -50.14 -22.21
C GLY A 3 -26.52 -49.48 -20.89
N ARG A 4 -25.90 -49.87 -19.77
CA ARG A 4 -26.17 -49.21 -18.48
C ARG A 4 -24.90 -48.63 -17.85
N LEU A 5 -23.80 -49.39 -17.86
CA LEU A 5 -22.52 -48.91 -17.36
C LEU A 5 -21.94 -47.75 -18.20
N SER A 6 -22.00 -47.82 -19.54
CA SER A 6 -21.43 -46.76 -20.40
C SER A 6 -22.17 -45.42 -20.26
N ARG A 7 -23.50 -45.46 -20.02
CA ARG A 7 -24.31 -44.25 -19.77
C ARG A 7 -24.04 -43.62 -18.42
N ILE A 8 -23.73 -44.42 -17.40
CA ILE A 8 -23.34 -43.93 -16.07
C ILE A 8 -21.94 -43.30 -16.13
N LEU A 9 -20.99 -43.96 -16.79
CA LEU A 9 -19.63 -43.44 -16.95
C LEU A 9 -19.58 -42.17 -17.82
N ALA A 10 -20.42 -42.07 -18.86
CA ALA A 10 -20.54 -40.85 -19.66
C ALA A 10 -21.09 -39.68 -18.84
N ARG A 11 -22.10 -39.91 -17.99
CA ARG A 11 -22.67 -38.87 -17.12
C ARG A 11 -21.71 -38.42 -16.03
N LEU A 12 -20.92 -39.35 -15.46
CA LEU A 12 -19.88 -39.01 -14.50
C LEU A 12 -18.76 -38.20 -15.18
N ARG A 13 -18.33 -38.58 -16.38
CA ARG A 13 -17.33 -37.82 -17.16
C ARG A 13 -17.83 -36.41 -17.50
N ASP A 14 -19.10 -36.25 -17.89
CA ASP A 14 -19.69 -34.93 -18.15
C ASP A 14 -19.88 -34.09 -16.88
N ALA A 15 -20.16 -34.72 -15.73
CA ALA A 15 -20.24 -34.03 -14.45
C ALA A 15 -18.88 -33.51 -13.99
N PHE A 16 -17.83 -34.35 -14.06
CA PHE A 16 -16.46 -33.94 -13.74
C PHE A 16 -15.95 -32.85 -14.70
N ARG A 17 -16.30 -32.93 -15.98
CA ARG A 17 -15.93 -31.90 -16.97
C ARG A 17 -16.63 -30.57 -16.73
N ARG A 18 -17.86 -30.58 -16.20
CA ARG A 18 -18.59 -29.35 -15.81
C ARG A 18 -18.00 -28.73 -14.56
N GLU A 19 -17.56 -29.53 -13.59
CA GLU A 19 -16.87 -29.07 -12.38
C GLU A 19 -15.51 -28.41 -12.72
N GLU A 20 -14.76 -28.97 -13.67
CA GLU A 20 -13.48 -28.40 -14.13
C GLU A 20 -13.63 -27.08 -14.90
N THR A 21 -14.77 -26.87 -15.58
CA THR A 21 -15.08 -25.62 -16.31
C THR A 21 -15.87 -24.59 -15.49
N ALA A 22 -16.30 -24.92 -14.27
CA ALA A 22 -17.09 -24.05 -13.41
C ALA A 22 -16.25 -23.38 -12.31
N VAL A 23 -14.93 -23.32 -12.47
CA VAL A 23 -14.15 -22.28 -11.79
C VAL A 23 -14.48 -20.99 -12.51
N ASP A 24 -15.43 -20.23 -11.97
CA ASP A 24 -15.68 -18.87 -12.43
C ASP A 24 -14.35 -18.09 -12.32
N PRO A 25 -13.74 -17.67 -13.45
CA PRO A 25 -12.50 -16.90 -13.40
C PRO A 25 -12.68 -15.57 -12.65
N SER A 26 -13.92 -15.12 -12.43
CA SER A 26 -14.22 -13.96 -11.58
C SER A 26 -13.94 -14.21 -10.10
N SER A 27 -14.02 -15.44 -9.62
CA SER A 27 -13.79 -15.77 -8.20
C SER A 27 -12.32 -15.68 -7.78
N ALA A 28 -11.39 -15.62 -8.74
CA ALA A 28 -9.96 -15.42 -8.49
C ALA A 28 -9.52 -13.96 -8.69
N MET A 29 -10.42 -13.09 -9.15
CA MET A 29 -10.10 -11.69 -9.45
C MET A 29 -10.51 -10.79 -8.28
N ILE A 30 -9.53 -10.30 -7.52
CA ILE A 30 -9.78 -9.22 -6.56
C ILE A 30 -10.07 -7.94 -7.37
N GLY A 31 -11.32 -7.45 -7.27
CA GLY A 31 -11.79 -6.20 -7.88
C GLY A 31 -12.40 -6.34 -9.29
N LEU A 32 -12.71 -5.21 -9.94
CA LEU A 32 -13.33 -5.18 -11.26
C LEU A 32 -12.45 -5.86 -12.33
N PRO A 33 -13.06 -6.60 -13.29
CA PRO A 33 -12.33 -7.21 -14.39
C PRO A 33 -11.68 -6.12 -15.27
N PRO A 34 -10.53 -6.39 -15.93
CA PRO A 34 -9.79 -5.39 -16.71
C PRO A 34 -10.63 -4.60 -17.73
N SER A 35 -11.65 -5.23 -18.32
CA SER A 35 -12.57 -4.61 -19.27
C SER A 35 -13.55 -3.60 -18.67
N GLN A 36 -13.74 -3.62 -17.35
CA GLN A 36 -14.63 -2.72 -16.60
C GLN A 36 -13.83 -1.73 -15.73
N ARG A 37 -12.49 -1.78 -15.79
CA ARG A 37 -11.66 -0.81 -15.07
C ARG A 37 -11.73 0.54 -15.77
N PRO A 38 -11.88 1.65 -15.03
CA PRO A 38 -11.78 2.98 -15.60
C PRO A 38 -10.42 3.16 -16.29
N ARG A 39 -10.39 3.85 -17.43
CA ARG A 39 -9.15 4.34 -18.01
C ARG A 39 -8.79 5.62 -17.29
N TRP A 40 -7.87 5.53 -16.35
CA TRP A 40 -7.44 6.67 -15.57
C TRP A 40 -6.61 7.62 -16.43
N SER A 41 -7.03 8.88 -16.52
CA SER A 41 -6.21 9.98 -17.03
C SER A 41 -5.43 10.69 -15.93
N ASP A 42 -5.83 10.51 -14.67
CA ASP A 42 -5.20 11.06 -13.48
C ASP A 42 -4.51 9.94 -12.67
N PRO A 43 -3.17 10.00 -12.50
CA PRO A 43 -2.42 9.07 -11.65
C PRO A 43 -2.89 9.04 -10.18
N ALA A 44 -3.37 10.17 -9.64
CA ALA A 44 -3.85 10.24 -8.27
C ALA A 44 -5.16 9.45 -8.08
N GLU A 45 -6.09 9.58 -9.02
CA GLU A 45 -7.33 8.78 -9.04
C GLU A 45 -7.03 7.29 -9.19
N HIS A 46 -6.06 6.93 -10.04
CA HIS A 46 -5.65 5.54 -10.19
C HIS A 46 -5.04 4.96 -8.90
N ALA A 47 -4.14 5.72 -8.25
CA ALA A 47 -3.53 5.32 -6.99
C ALA A 47 -4.58 5.08 -5.90
N ARG A 48 -5.59 5.94 -5.84
CA ARG A 48 -6.72 5.80 -4.92
C ARG A 48 -7.57 4.57 -5.23
N ASP A 49 -8.01 4.38 -6.47
CA ASP A 49 -8.80 3.19 -6.85
C ASP A 49 -8.05 1.89 -6.57
N PHE A 50 -6.75 1.84 -6.90
CA PHE A 50 -5.92 0.69 -6.57
C PHE A 50 -5.87 0.46 -5.05
N SER A 51 -5.63 1.52 -4.28
CA SER A 51 -5.58 1.46 -2.82
C SER A 51 -6.89 0.98 -2.21
N GLU A 52 -8.04 1.43 -2.73
CA GLU A 52 -9.36 1.03 -2.25
C GLU A 52 -9.66 -0.45 -2.56
N ARG A 53 -9.30 -0.93 -3.76
CA ARG A 53 -9.53 -2.33 -4.18
C ARG A 53 -8.68 -3.35 -3.41
N TYR A 54 -7.49 -2.94 -2.98
CA TYR A 54 -6.53 -3.81 -2.30
C TYR A 54 -6.27 -3.37 -0.85
N ALA A 55 -7.17 -2.59 -0.25
CA ALA A 55 -6.95 -1.98 1.07
C ALA A 55 -6.62 -3.02 2.14
N GLU A 56 -7.36 -4.13 2.20
CA GLU A 56 -7.17 -5.17 3.22
C GLU A 56 -5.80 -5.87 3.11
N PRO A 57 -5.41 -6.45 1.96
CA PRO A 57 -4.08 -7.06 1.86
C PRO A 57 -2.95 -6.04 2.03
N ILE A 58 -3.10 -4.79 1.55
CA ILE A 58 -2.09 -3.75 1.76
C ILE A 58 -1.97 -3.40 3.25
N ASN A 59 -3.09 -3.32 3.98
CA ASN A 59 -3.10 -3.04 5.41
C ASN A 59 -2.27 -4.07 6.19
N ILE A 60 -2.46 -5.35 5.91
CA ILE A 60 -1.71 -6.45 6.54
C ILE A 60 -0.20 -6.31 6.27
N GLU A 61 0.19 -6.06 5.02
CA GLU A 61 1.59 -5.92 4.64
C GLU A 61 2.23 -4.67 5.26
N VAL A 62 1.51 -3.55 5.30
CA VAL A 62 1.99 -2.31 5.94
C VAL A 62 2.17 -2.51 7.44
N GLU A 63 1.18 -3.09 8.12
CA GLU A 63 1.27 -3.38 9.55
C GLU A 63 2.44 -4.33 9.86
N SER A 64 2.58 -5.43 9.11
CA SER A 64 3.71 -6.35 9.28
C SER A 64 5.04 -5.65 9.09
N ARG A 65 5.16 -4.82 8.05
CA ARG A 65 6.41 -4.11 7.76
C ARG A 65 6.77 -3.10 8.85
N MET A 66 5.79 -2.38 9.39
CA MET A 66 6.03 -1.47 10.52
C MET A 66 6.56 -2.21 11.76
N MET A 67 6.01 -3.39 12.06
CA MET A 67 6.50 -4.24 13.15
C MET A 67 7.93 -4.73 12.88
N GLU A 68 8.26 -5.14 11.66
CA GLU A 68 9.63 -5.55 11.28
C GLU A 68 10.65 -4.42 11.41
N LEU A 69 10.25 -3.18 11.12
CA LEU A 69 11.09 -2.00 11.32
C LEU A 69 11.26 -1.65 12.81
N GLY A 70 10.49 -2.27 13.71
CA GLY A 70 10.55 -2.04 15.15
C GLY A 70 9.68 -0.88 15.63
N VAL A 71 8.67 -0.48 14.86
CA VAL A 71 7.64 0.46 15.34
C VAL A 71 6.84 -0.22 16.44
N ASP A 72 6.64 0.48 17.56
CA ASP A 72 5.81 0.00 18.67
C ASP A 72 4.38 -0.30 18.16
N PRO A 73 3.84 -1.52 18.32
CA PRO A 73 2.49 -1.86 17.90
C PRO A 73 1.40 -0.92 18.44
N ALA A 74 1.60 -0.31 19.61
CA ALA A 74 0.67 0.68 20.16
C ALA A 74 0.61 1.99 19.35
N LYS A 75 1.60 2.21 18.49
CA LYS A 75 1.75 3.36 17.59
C LYS A 75 1.39 3.04 16.15
N ILE A 76 1.12 1.79 15.81
CA ILE A 76 0.73 1.40 14.45
C ILE A 76 -0.77 1.66 14.26
N GLY A 77 -1.10 2.27 13.14
CA GLY A 77 -2.44 2.38 12.59
C GLY A 77 -3.38 3.31 13.36
N TRP A 78 -4.32 3.89 12.63
CA TRP A 78 -5.31 4.77 13.20
C TRP A 78 -6.67 4.08 13.25
N ARG A 79 -7.52 4.55 14.16
CA ARG A 79 -8.89 4.09 14.34
C ARG A 79 -9.79 5.31 14.52
N GLU A 80 -10.63 5.57 13.52
CA GLU A 80 -11.75 6.49 13.69
C GLU A 80 -12.89 5.82 14.50
N VAL A 81 -13.73 6.63 15.14
CA VAL A 81 -14.85 6.12 15.93
C VAL A 81 -15.83 5.40 15.00
N GLY A 82 -16.00 4.09 15.22
CA GLY A 82 -16.86 3.24 14.40
C GLY A 82 -16.13 2.53 13.27
N GLU A 83 -14.83 2.76 13.10
CA GLU A 83 -13.98 2.03 12.16
C GLU A 83 -13.09 1.00 12.87
N ASP A 84 -12.62 0.04 12.08
CA ASP A 84 -11.58 -0.91 12.48
C ASP A 84 -10.20 -0.24 12.43
N HIS A 85 -9.25 -0.80 13.18
CA HIS A 85 -7.84 -0.38 13.13
C HIS A 85 -7.31 -0.54 11.71
N LYS A 86 -6.61 0.47 11.19
CA LYS A 86 -5.92 0.39 9.89
C LYS A 86 -4.54 1.05 9.94
N ALA A 87 -3.49 0.27 9.62
CA ALA A 87 -2.16 0.76 9.30
C ALA A 87 -2.08 1.39 7.90
N PHE A 88 -2.97 0.98 6.99
CA PHE A 88 -3.12 1.56 5.67
C PHE A 88 -4.53 2.15 5.46
N HIS A 89 -4.60 3.43 5.10
CA HIS A 89 -5.87 4.12 4.88
C HIS A 89 -5.98 4.66 3.44
N PRO A 90 -6.75 3.99 2.56
CA PRO A 90 -6.82 4.37 1.13
C PRO A 90 -7.45 5.75 0.90
N GLY A 91 -8.22 6.27 1.87
CA GLY A 91 -8.81 7.60 1.81
C GLY A 91 -7.83 8.75 2.12
N ILE A 92 -6.64 8.47 2.66
CA ILE A 92 -5.60 9.48 2.90
C ILE A 92 -4.83 9.67 1.59
N ALA A 93 -4.95 10.86 0.98
CA ALA A 93 -4.28 11.16 -0.28
C ALA A 93 -2.75 11.32 -0.13
N ASP A 94 -2.30 11.73 1.05
CA ASP A 94 -0.88 11.80 1.39
C ASP A 94 -0.27 10.40 1.55
N ALA A 95 1.05 10.33 1.54
CA ALA A 95 1.77 9.06 1.60
C ALA A 95 1.77 8.45 3.00
N GLY A 96 1.82 9.28 4.03
CA GLY A 96 1.73 8.90 5.44
C GLY A 96 1.15 10.05 6.27
N ASN A 97 0.80 9.74 7.52
CA ASN A 97 0.36 10.71 8.50
C ASN A 97 0.61 10.18 9.91
N VAL A 98 0.72 11.08 10.88
CA VAL A 98 0.68 10.77 12.30
C VAL A 98 -0.59 11.38 12.91
N SER A 99 -1.44 10.53 13.51
CA SER A 99 -2.67 10.98 14.18
C SER A 99 -2.36 11.85 15.41
N PRO A 100 -3.32 12.64 15.93
CA PRO A 100 -3.12 13.46 17.13
C PRO A 100 -2.71 12.70 18.40
N ASP A 101 -3.06 11.40 18.51
CA ASP A 101 -2.62 10.51 19.59
C ASP A 101 -1.28 9.80 19.30
N GLY A 102 -0.62 10.19 18.21
CA GLY A 102 0.73 9.80 17.86
C GLY A 102 0.83 8.45 17.16
N ARG A 103 -0.19 8.03 16.43
CA ARG A 103 -0.20 6.76 15.68
C ARG A 103 0.12 6.99 14.22
N ILE A 104 0.92 6.10 13.65
CA ILE A 104 1.45 6.18 12.29
C ILE A 104 0.51 5.42 11.34
N VAL A 105 0.11 6.07 10.26
CA VAL A 105 -0.71 5.48 9.20
C VAL A 105 -0.12 5.79 7.83
N VAL A 106 -0.21 4.85 6.90
CA VAL A 106 0.20 5.01 5.50
C VAL A 106 -1.03 5.26 4.65
N GLY A 107 -0.95 6.22 3.73
CA GLY A 107 -2.03 6.57 2.81
C GLY A 107 -1.78 6.13 1.37
N ALA A 108 -2.75 6.42 0.50
CA ALA A 108 -2.69 6.10 -0.93
C ALA A 108 -1.55 6.82 -1.66
N GLY A 109 -0.99 7.89 -1.08
CA GLY A 109 0.19 8.57 -1.62
C GLY A 109 1.42 7.66 -1.78
N LEU A 110 1.45 6.50 -1.09
CA LEU A 110 2.44 5.44 -1.32
C LEU A 110 2.54 5.02 -2.80
N PHE A 111 1.42 5.08 -3.53
CA PHE A 111 1.33 4.69 -4.94
C PHE A 111 1.32 5.90 -5.89
N ASN A 112 1.51 7.12 -5.38
CA ASN A 112 1.42 8.35 -6.16
C ASN A 112 2.75 9.13 -6.15
N PRO A 113 3.67 8.86 -7.10
CA PRO A 113 4.93 9.59 -7.19
C PRO A 113 4.75 11.08 -7.54
N ASP A 114 3.67 11.46 -8.23
CA ASP A 114 3.39 12.85 -8.57
C ASP A 114 3.09 13.67 -7.31
N ARG A 115 2.42 13.06 -6.32
CA ARG A 115 2.22 13.68 -5.01
C ARG A 115 3.54 13.95 -4.29
N ILE A 116 4.48 13.01 -4.36
CA ILE A 116 5.83 13.20 -3.80
C ILE A 116 6.58 14.30 -4.56
N ALA A 117 6.44 14.37 -5.88
CA ALA A 117 7.05 15.41 -6.70
C ALA A 117 6.47 16.81 -6.39
N GLU A 118 5.16 16.91 -6.19
CA GLU A 118 4.46 18.15 -5.84
C GLU A 118 4.96 18.73 -4.52
N VAL A 119 5.08 17.88 -3.50
CA VAL A 119 5.40 18.31 -2.12
C VAL A 119 6.91 18.47 -1.90
N TYR A 120 7.72 17.58 -2.48
CA TYR A 120 9.15 17.48 -2.21
C TYR A 120 10.03 17.67 -3.45
N GLY A 121 9.43 18.08 -4.56
CA GLY A 121 10.12 18.36 -5.81
C GLY A 121 10.40 17.13 -6.68
N GLU A 122 10.59 17.42 -7.97
CA GLU A 122 10.84 16.48 -9.07
C GLU A 122 11.90 15.41 -8.81
N LYS A 123 12.97 15.75 -8.07
CA LYS A 123 14.03 14.80 -7.73
C LYS A 123 13.52 13.70 -6.80
N ALA A 124 12.74 14.08 -5.78
CA ALA A 124 12.16 13.14 -4.83
C ALA A 124 11.13 12.25 -5.53
N GLY A 125 10.23 12.85 -6.33
CA GLY A 125 9.23 12.12 -7.11
C GLY A 125 9.83 11.06 -8.03
N ARG A 126 10.82 11.42 -8.86
CA ARG A 126 11.52 10.46 -9.74
C ARG A 126 12.25 9.36 -8.98
N LEU A 127 12.89 9.71 -7.86
CA LEU A 127 13.60 8.73 -7.05
C LEU A 127 12.60 7.73 -6.44
N PHE A 128 11.48 8.24 -5.92
CA PHE A 128 10.38 7.45 -5.37
C PHE A 128 9.77 6.52 -6.43
N GLU A 129 9.40 7.05 -7.60
CA GLU A 129 8.88 6.28 -8.74
C GLU A 129 9.83 5.17 -9.20
N GLY A 130 11.13 5.45 -9.27
CA GLY A 130 12.14 4.49 -9.69
C GLY A 130 12.52 3.47 -8.62
N SER A 131 11.93 3.53 -7.42
CA SER A 131 12.25 2.63 -6.31
C SER A 131 11.25 1.49 -6.18
N ARG A 132 11.63 0.42 -5.48
CA ARG A 132 10.70 -0.65 -5.14
C ARG A 132 9.65 -0.14 -4.15
N ILE A 133 8.51 -0.82 -4.07
CA ILE A 133 7.43 -0.41 -3.17
C ILE A 133 7.85 -0.49 -1.70
N GLU A 134 8.74 -1.43 -1.36
CA GLU A 134 9.26 -1.59 -0.01
C GLU A 134 10.15 -0.40 0.39
N ASP A 135 10.99 0.10 -0.51
CA ASP A 135 11.83 1.28 -0.24
C ASP A 135 10.97 2.55 -0.05
N ARG A 136 9.88 2.67 -0.82
CA ARG A 136 8.91 3.76 -0.70
C ARG A 136 8.21 3.70 0.66
N LEU A 137 7.66 2.53 1.00
CA LEU A 137 6.99 2.30 2.27
C LEU A 137 7.92 2.58 3.46
N ASP A 138 9.13 2.03 3.43
CA ASP A 138 10.13 2.24 4.47
C ASP A 138 10.46 3.73 4.65
N SER A 139 10.59 4.47 3.55
CA SER A 139 10.87 5.92 3.62
C SER A 139 9.72 6.71 4.24
N ILE A 140 8.47 6.33 3.96
CA ILE A 140 7.27 6.95 4.55
C ILE A 140 7.18 6.60 6.03
N VAL A 141 7.25 5.31 6.39
CA VAL A 141 7.18 4.87 7.79
C VAL A 141 8.26 5.54 8.62
N ALA A 142 9.49 5.65 8.09
CA ALA A 142 10.57 6.34 8.77
C ALA A 142 10.35 7.85 8.89
N HIS A 143 9.71 8.49 7.90
CA HIS A 143 9.30 9.88 8.01
C HIS A 143 8.30 10.07 9.16
N GLU A 144 7.20 9.34 9.14
CA GLU A 144 6.15 9.44 10.14
C GLU A 144 6.65 9.05 11.55
N TYR A 145 7.55 8.07 11.64
CA TYR A 145 8.19 7.68 12.89
C TYR A 145 9.00 8.82 13.51
N GLU A 146 9.84 9.49 12.71
CA GLU A 146 10.62 10.63 13.20
C GLU A 146 9.71 11.82 13.50
N GLU A 147 8.65 12.04 12.74
CA GLU A 147 7.65 13.08 13.01
C GLU A 147 7.01 12.87 14.39
N HIS A 148 6.57 11.64 14.69
CA HIS A 148 6.05 11.28 16.01
C HIS A 148 7.09 11.49 17.12
N ARG A 149 8.30 10.94 16.92
CA ARG A 149 9.39 10.97 17.90
C ARG A 149 9.86 12.39 18.23
N HIS A 150 9.72 13.32 17.28
CA HIS A 150 10.13 14.71 17.40
C HIS A 150 8.96 15.68 17.61
N GLY A 151 7.87 15.20 18.22
CA GLY A 151 6.79 16.07 18.70
C GLY A 151 5.91 16.62 17.59
N MET A 152 5.62 15.80 16.57
CA MET A 152 4.79 16.14 15.40
C MET A 152 5.40 17.25 14.53
N SER A 153 6.73 17.39 14.56
CA SER A 153 7.45 18.39 13.77
C SER A 153 7.85 17.82 12.42
N HIS A 154 7.13 18.20 11.38
CA HIS A 154 7.43 17.80 10.01
C HIS A 154 8.84 18.21 9.54
N VAL A 155 9.30 19.39 9.97
CA VAL A 155 10.66 19.88 9.61
C VAL A 155 11.74 19.03 10.28
N GLU A 156 11.57 18.69 11.57
CA GLU A 156 12.52 17.80 12.24
C GLU A 156 12.49 16.39 11.63
N ALA A 157 11.31 15.88 11.28
CA ALA A 157 11.18 14.58 10.61
C ALA A 157 12.06 14.53 9.35
N LEU A 158 11.90 15.49 8.44
CA LEU A 158 12.70 15.58 7.21
C LEU A 158 14.20 15.60 7.46
N ASP A 159 14.66 16.32 8.48
CA ASP A 159 16.08 16.39 8.82
C ASP A 159 16.60 15.06 9.40
N ARG A 160 15.77 14.32 10.15
CA ARG A 160 16.15 13.11 10.89
C ARG A 160 16.02 11.83 10.09
N THR A 161 14.97 11.69 9.28
CA THR A 161 14.62 10.46 8.56
C THR A 161 15.76 9.86 7.73
N PRO A 162 16.60 10.64 6.99
CA PRO A 162 17.73 10.06 6.26
C PRO A 162 18.71 9.28 7.17
N SER A 163 18.82 9.72 8.42
CA SER A 163 19.68 9.14 9.45
C SER A 163 18.92 8.37 10.54
N THR A 164 17.65 8.00 10.28
CA THR A 164 16.81 7.30 11.27
C THR A 164 17.49 6.04 11.79
N ALA A 165 17.19 5.71 13.05
CA ALA A 165 17.62 4.48 13.69
C ALA A 165 16.84 3.25 13.20
N LEU A 166 15.70 3.43 12.50
CA LEU A 166 14.98 2.31 11.90
C LEU A 166 15.86 1.59 10.86
N PRO A 167 15.76 0.26 10.73
CA PRO A 167 16.58 -0.55 9.84
C PRO A 167 16.08 -0.49 8.38
N ILE A 168 15.96 0.72 7.83
CA ILE A 168 15.54 0.94 6.45
C ILE A 168 16.72 0.82 5.46
N SER A 169 16.41 0.51 4.21
CA SER A 169 17.39 0.36 3.13
C SER A 169 18.10 1.69 2.80
N ASP A 170 19.28 1.61 2.19
CA ASP A 170 19.98 2.81 1.67
C ASP A 170 19.14 3.55 0.63
N ARG A 171 18.30 2.82 -0.10
CA ARG A 171 17.41 3.41 -1.11
C ARG A 171 16.29 4.22 -0.45
N ALA A 172 15.69 3.71 0.62
CA ALA A 172 14.73 4.46 1.44
C ALA A 172 15.36 5.70 2.07
N ARG A 173 16.61 5.60 2.56
CA ARG A 173 17.38 6.77 3.06
C ARG A 173 17.63 7.81 1.97
N ALA A 174 17.93 7.36 0.75
CA ALA A 174 18.12 8.26 -0.39
C ALA A 174 16.82 8.99 -0.77
N ILE A 175 15.67 8.31 -0.70
CA ILE A 175 14.35 8.93 -0.86
C ILE A 175 14.15 10.02 0.20
N ALA A 176 14.33 9.68 1.48
CA ALA A 176 14.19 10.63 2.58
C ALA A 176 15.12 11.84 2.43
N ALA A 177 16.38 11.63 2.02
CA ALA A 177 17.32 12.71 1.77
C ALA A 177 16.86 13.60 0.61
N ALA A 178 16.31 13.02 -0.45
CA ALA A 178 15.75 13.78 -1.55
C ALA A 178 14.50 14.59 -1.12
N MET A 179 13.66 14.01 -0.26
CA MET A 179 12.49 14.70 0.31
C MET A 179 12.93 15.93 1.13
N ARG A 180 13.88 15.75 2.05
CA ARG A 180 14.49 16.84 2.83
C ARG A 180 15.07 17.94 1.95
N ASP A 181 15.87 17.56 0.95
CA ASP A 181 16.57 18.52 0.07
C ASP A 181 15.61 19.32 -0.82
N GLY A 182 14.40 18.81 -1.06
CA GLY A 182 13.37 19.42 -1.89
C GLY A 182 12.28 20.15 -1.10
N TRP A 183 12.09 19.82 0.18
CA TRP A 183 11.21 20.56 1.06
C TRP A 183 11.72 22.01 1.22
N LYS A 184 10.91 22.97 0.74
CA LYS A 184 11.21 24.43 0.70
C LYS A 184 12.20 24.88 -0.39
N ARG A 185 12.04 24.39 -1.62
CA ARG A 185 12.50 25.10 -2.83
C ARG A 185 11.36 25.76 -3.57
#